data_AF-A0A5N7ZA85-F1
#
_entry.id   AF-A0A5N7ZA85-F1
#
_cell.length_a   1.000
_cell.length_b   1.000
_cell.length_c   1.000
_cell.angle_alpha   90.00
_cell.angle_beta   90.00
_cell.angle_gamma   90.00
#
_symmetry.space_group_name_H-M   'P 1'
#
loop_
_entity.id
_entity.type
_entity.pdbx_description
1 polymer ?
#
loop_
_entity_poly.entity_id
_entity_poly.type
_entity_poly.pdbx_seq_one_letter_code
_entity_poly.pdbx_strand_id
1 'polypeptide(L)'
;MKNSIVLLLMIGLFSCQPKKDTDTPENNISEASKATIDYTVATQFISDYVHFLDHSTDPKATLSWIQKNKLLTSSFKDRYSHIMEEAWKEDPELGLGFDPVFDGQDYPDNNYTITAIDSLSGFVTVSSESWKEFA
;
A
#
# COMPACT_ATOMS: atom_id res chain seq x y z
N MET A 1 27.49 24.39 37.25
CA MET A 1 27.65 25.56 36.35
C MET A 1 26.64 25.41 35.23
N LYS A 2 25.74 26.40 35.11
CA LYS A 2 24.80 26.58 34.00
C LYS A 2 25.59 26.64 32.69
N ASN A 3 25.03 26.07 31.62
CA ASN A 3 25.01 26.69 30.30
C ASN A 3 23.88 26.08 29.47
N SER A 4 22.84 26.90 29.29
CA SER A 4 21.74 26.70 28.34
C SER A 4 22.10 27.36 27.01
N ILE A 5 21.89 26.68 25.87
CA ILE A 5 21.76 27.25 24.51
C ILE A 5 20.81 26.27 23.78
N VAL A 6 19.49 26.44 23.74
CA VAL A 6 18.65 27.31 22.89
C VAL A 6 18.95 27.21 21.37
N LEU A 7 18.15 26.35 20.71
CA LEU A 7 17.32 26.59 19.52
C LEU A 7 17.94 27.29 18.28
N LEU A 8 17.92 26.62 17.13
CA LEU A 8 17.50 27.25 15.86
C LEU A 8 17.07 26.21 14.82
N LEU A 9 15.76 26.00 14.72
CA LEU A 9 15.05 25.40 13.60
C LEU A 9 15.11 26.40 12.43
N MET A 10 15.84 26.08 11.35
CA MET A 10 15.79 26.85 10.10
C MET A 10 14.79 26.19 9.15
N ILE A 11 13.56 26.66 9.20
CA ILE A 11 12.50 26.33 8.24
C ILE A 11 12.75 27.15 6.97
N GLY A 12 13.28 26.49 5.93
CA GLY A 12 13.38 27.07 4.59
C GLY A 12 12.03 27.04 3.88
N LEU A 13 11.29 28.14 3.92
CA LEU A 13 10.11 28.35 3.08
C LEU A 13 10.54 28.62 1.63
N PHE A 14 10.53 27.58 0.79
CA PHE A 14 10.54 27.77 -0.66
C PHE A 14 9.15 28.28 -1.09
N SER A 15 9.00 29.60 -1.17
CA SER A 15 7.82 30.25 -1.75
C SER A 15 7.95 30.26 -3.27
N CYS A 16 7.16 29.43 -3.96
CA CYS A 16 6.94 29.54 -5.39
C CYS A 16 6.02 30.75 -5.67
N GLN A 17 6.48 31.73 -6.42
CA GLN A 17 5.62 32.77 -7.00
C GLN A 17 4.95 32.23 -8.28
N PRO A 18 3.62 32.33 -8.43
CA PRO A 18 2.98 32.09 -9.72
C PRO A 18 3.13 33.33 -10.61
N LYS A 19 3.68 33.13 -11.81
CA LYS A 19 3.59 34.13 -12.89
C LYS A 19 2.15 34.17 -13.41
N LYS A 20 1.52 35.34 -13.37
CA LYS A 20 0.35 35.67 -14.17
C LYS A 20 0.82 36.27 -15.50
N ASP A 21 0.29 35.75 -16.60
CA ASP A 21 -0.51 36.52 -17.57
C ASP A 21 -0.72 35.70 -18.85
N THR A 22 -1.99 35.55 -19.26
CA THR A 22 -2.57 36.00 -20.54
C THR A 22 -3.78 35.13 -20.90
N ASP A 23 -4.87 35.80 -21.26
CA ASP A 23 -6.21 35.28 -21.54
C ASP A 23 -6.30 34.15 -22.59
N THR A 24 -7.06 33.13 -22.21
CA THR A 24 -8.08 32.35 -22.92
C THR A 24 -7.93 32.09 -24.44
N PRO A 25 -8.00 30.80 -24.81
CA PRO A 25 -9.12 30.32 -25.62
C PRO A 25 -9.91 29.25 -24.87
N GLU A 26 -11.20 29.55 -24.70
CA GLU A 26 -12.25 28.69 -24.23
C GLU A 26 -12.31 27.49 -25.18
N ASN A 27 -11.82 26.33 -24.74
CA ASN A 27 -11.97 25.10 -25.49
C ASN A 27 -12.08 23.92 -24.53
N ASN A 28 -13.34 23.54 -24.32
CA ASN A 28 -13.78 22.20 -23.97
C ASN A 28 -12.97 21.54 -22.86
N ILE A 29 -13.26 21.96 -21.62
CA ILE A 29 -13.08 21.08 -20.47
C ILE A 29 -14.05 19.92 -20.71
N SER A 30 -13.55 18.90 -21.40
CA SER A 30 -14.04 17.54 -21.25
C SER A 30 -14.06 17.30 -19.75
N GLU A 31 -15.26 17.17 -19.18
CA GLU A 31 -15.44 16.66 -17.83
C GLU A 31 -14.65 15.36 -17.78
N ALA A 32 -13.43 15.40 -17.23
CA ALA A 32 -12.68 14.22 -16.91
C ALA A 32 -13.61 13.43 -16.00
N SER A 33 -14.22 12.37 -16.55
CA SER A 33 -15.17 11.53 -15.83
C SER A 33 -14.49 11.19 -14.51
N LYS A 34 -15.06 11.65 -13.40
CA LYS A 34 -14.52 11.39 -12.08
C LYS A 34 -14.52 9.88 -11.93
N ALA A 35 -13.36 9.25 -12.13
CA ALA A 35 -13.26 7.80 -12.20
C ALA A 35 -13.80 7.26 -10.88
N THR A 36 -14.86 6.47 -10.95
CA THR A 36 -15.42 5.81 -9.79
C THR A 36 -14.36 4.86 -9.25
N ILE A 37 -14.00 5.01 -7.97
CA ILE A 37 -13.03 4.12 -7.32
C ILE A 37 -13.67 2.74 -7.18
N ASP A 38 -12.98 1.73 -7.70
CA ASP A 38 -13.37 0.34 -7.55
C ASP A 38 -12.65 -0.28 -6.34
N TYR A 39 -13.37 -0.36 -5.22
CA TYR A 39 -12.85 -0.98 -4.00
C TYR A 39 -12.85 -2.51 -4.04
N THR A 40 -13.51 -3.14 -5.03
CA THR A 40 -13.52 -4.61 -5.16
C THR A 40 -12.15 -5.18 -5.47
N VAL A 41 -11.22 -4.33 -5.93
CA VAL A 41 -9.79 -4.63 -6.08
C VAL A 41 -9.18 -5.16 -4.78
N ALA A 42 -9.61 -4.69 -3.61
CA ALA A 42 -9.08 -5.16 -2.32
C ALA A 42 -9.43 -6.64 -2.07
N THR A 43 -10.70 -7.02 -2.25
CA THR A 43 -11.15 -8.41 -2.11
C THR A 43 -10.59 -9.31 -3.21
N GLN A 44 -10.45 -8.80 -4.43
CA GLN A 44 -9.82 -9.55 -5.53
C GLN A 44 -8.35 -9.83 -5.21
N PHE A 45 -7.60 -8.81 -4.78
CA PHE A 45 -6.19 -8.94 -4.46
C PHE A 45 -5.95 -9.98 -3.36
N ILE A 46 -6.67 -9.88 -2.24
CA ILE A 46 -6.44 -10.80 -1.11
C ILE A 46 -6.83 -12.25 -1.45
N SER A 47 -7.90 -12.44 -2.24
CA SER A 47 -8.32 -13.77 -2.69
C SER A 47 -7.31 -14.38 -3.66
N ASP A 48 -6.79 -13.59 -4.60
CA ASP A 48 -5.73 -14.03 -5.52
C ASP A 48 -4.43 -14.34 -4.77
N TYR A 49 -4.14 -13.61 -3.70
CA TYR A 49 -2.96 -13.80 -2.88
C TYR A 49 -3.03 -15.11 -2.08
N VAL A 50 -4.14 -15.37 -1.39
CA VAL A 50 -4.38 -16.66 -0.71
C VAL A 50 -4.29 -17.81 -1.69
N HIS A 51 -4.99 -17.71 -2.82
CA HIS A 51 -4.95 -18.77 -3.84
C HIS A 51 -3.51 -19.04 -4.32
N PHE A 52 -2.69 -17.99 -4.47
CA PHE A 52 -1.28 -18.16 -4.79
C PHE A 52 -0.52 -18.89 -3.67
N LEU A 53 -0.69 -18.49 -2.41
CA LEU A 53 0.03 -19.08 -1.27
C LEU A 53 -0.34 -20.56 -1.08
N ASP A 54 -1.62 -20.92 -1.18
CA ASP A 54 -2.10 -22.30 -1.06
C ASP A 54 -1.48 -23.26 -2.09
N HIS A 55 -1.03 -22.73 -3.23
CA HIS A 55 -0.47 -23.52 -4.33
C HIS A 55 1.03 -23.29 -4.54
N SER A 56 1.64 -22.38 -3.79
CA SER A 56 3.07 -22.10 -3.89
C SER A 56 3.86 -23.01 -2.96
N THR A 57 4.80 -23.76 -3.53
CA THR A 57 5.76 -24.57 -2.74
C THR A 57 7.05 -23.83 -2.43
N ASP A 58 7.24 -22.62 -2.97
CA ASP A 58 8.44 -21.81 -2.79
C ASP A 58 8.10 -20.48 -2.11
N PRO A 59 8.50 -20.29 -0.83
CA PRO A 59 8.30 -19.03 -0.11
C PRO A 59 8.96 -17.82 -0.79
N LYS A 60 9.98 -18.04 -1.64
CA LYS A 60 10.64 -16.97 -2.40
C LYS A 60 9.86 -16.56 -3.65
N ALA A 61 8.90 -17.37 -4.08
CA ALA A 61 8.06 -17.06 -5.24
C ALA A 61 7.10 -15.89 -4.96
N THR A 62 6.79 -15.61 -3.69
CA THR A 62 5.90 -14.53 -3.27
C THR A 62 6.35 -13.17 -3.78
N LEU A 63 7.65 -12.86 -3.68
CA LEU A 63 8.20 -11.61 -4.21
C LEU A 63 7.99 -11.51 -5.72
N SER A 64 8.22 -12.60 -6.46
CA SER A 64 7.99 -12.63 -7.91
C SER A 64 6.52 -12.44 -8.28
N TRP A 65 5.61 -13.03 -7.49
CA TRP A 65 4.18 -12.90 -7.69
C TRP A 65 3.71 -11.46 -7.46
N ILE A 66 4.13 -10.83 -6.36
CA ILE A 66 3.82 -9.42 -6.04
C ILE A 66 4.29 -8.49 -7.17
N GLN A 67 5.51 -8.68 -7.67
CA GLN A 67 6.07 -7.87 -8.76
C GLN A 67 5.25 -7.95 -10.05
N LYS A 68 4.69 -9.14 -10.35
CA LYS A 68 3.90 -9.39 -11.56
C LYS A 68 2.41 -9.04 -11.40
N ASN A 69 1.92 -8.87 -10.18
CA ASN A 69 0.50 -8.62 -9.92
C ASN A 69 0.07 -7.27 -10.53
N LYS A 70 -1.05 -7.26 -11.27
CA LYS A 70 -1.55 -6.09 -12.01
C LYS A 70 -2.44 -5.17 -11.17
N LEU A 71 -2.90 -5.62 -10.01
CA LEU A 71 -3.72 -4.86 -9.08
C LEU A 71 -2.90 -3.93 -8.19
N LEU A 72 -1.58 -4.18 -8.10
CA LEU A 72 -0.66 -3.42 -7.25
C LEU A 72 0.00 -2.28 -8.00
N THR A 73 0.14 -1.14 -7.33
CA THR A 73 0.91 0.00 -7.81
C THR A 73 2.42 -0.30 -7.79
N SER A 74 3.20 0.44 -8.58
CA SER A 74 4.67 0.34 -8.53
C SER A 74 5.21 0.67 -7.13
N SER A 75 4.65 1.67 -6.45
CA SER A 75 5.10 2.06 -5.11
C SER A 75 4.88 0.96 -4.06
N PHE A 76 3.76 0.23 -4.14
CA PHE A 76 3.53 -0.93 -3.27
C PHE A 76 4.59 -2.00 -3.52
N LYS A 77 4.81 -2.35 -4.80
CA LYS A 77 5.78 -3.37 -5.22
C LYS A 77 7.19 -3.04 -4.75
N ASP A 78 7.61 -1.79 -4.94
CA ASP A 78 8.93 -1.32 -4.53
C ASP A 78 9.09 -1.38 -3.01
N ARG A 79 8.06 -0.95 -2.26
CA ARG A 79 8.08 -1.00 -0.80
C ARG A 79 8.11 -2.43 -0.28
N TYR A 80 7.32 -3.32 -0.87
CA TYR A 80 7.31 -4.74 -0.54
C TYR A 80 8.70 -5.36 -0.78
N SER A 81 9.29 -5.17 -1.98
CA SER A 81 10.65 -5.66 -2.25
C SER A 81 11.65 -5.16 -1.22
N HIS A 82 11.60 -3.86 -0.93
CA HIS A 82 12.54 -3.24 -0.01
C HIS A 82 12.44 -3.83 1.40
N ILE A 83 11.24 -3.93 1.99
CA ILE A 83 11.10 -4.47 3.36
C ILE A 83 11.57 -5.93 3.43
N MET A 84 11.28 -6.71 2.38
CA MET A 84 11.63 -8.11 2.37
C MET A 84 13.15 -8.29 2.19
N GLU A 85 13.77 -7.55 1.26
CA GLU A 85 15.22 -7.56 1.05
C GLU A 85 16.00 -7.12 2.30
N GLU A 86 15.56 -6.07 2.99
CA GLU A 86 16.19 -5.65 4.24
C GLU A 86 16.04 -6.73 5.33
N ALA A 87 14.87 -7.36 5.43
CA ALA A 87 14.65 -8.43 6.41
C ALA A 87 15.58 -9.64 6.17
N TRP A 88 15.80 -10.08 4.92
CA TRP A 88 16.76 -11.16 4.63
C TRP A 88 18.22 -10.76 4.79
N LYS A 89 18.56 -9.47 4.69
CA LYS A 89 19.90 -8.99 5.02
C LYS A 89 20.13 -9.03 6.54
N GLU A 90 19.11 -8.69 7.31
CA GLU A 90 19.16 -8.68 8.78
C GLU A 90 19.13 -10.09 9.37
N ASP A 91 18.19 -10.93 8.92
CA ASP A 91 18.08 -12.34 9.31
C ASP A 91 17.93 -13.23 8.07
N PRO A 92 19.03 -13.83 7.57
CA PRO A 92 18.99 -14.70 6.40
C PRO A 92 18.21 -16.01 6.58
N GLU A 93 17.98 -16.46 7.83
CA GLU A 93 17.26 -17.71 8.11
C GLU A 93 15.76 -17.47 8.19
N LEU A 94 15.34 -16.40 8.86
CA LEU A 94 13.92 -16.12 9.16
C LEU A 94 13.30 -15.02 8.28
N GLY A 95 14.08 -14.06 7.81
CA GLY A 95 13.56 -12.83 7.19
C GLY A 95 12.65 -12.08 8.17
N LEU A 96 11.44 -11.70 7.74
CA LEU A 96 10.47 -11.03 8.61
C LEU A 96 9.88 -11.95 9.69
N GLY A 97 9.81 -13.26 9.45
CA GLY A 97 9.10 -14.20 10.32
C GLY A 97 7.56 -14.08 10.31
N PHE A 98 7.00 -13.23 9.44
CA PHE A 98 5.57 -13.08 9.17
C PHE A 98 5.35 -12.54 7.75
N ASP A 99 4.11 -12.64 7.25
CA ASP A 99 3.68 -12.07 5.98
C ASP A 99 3.21 -10.61 6.18
N PRO A 100 3.85 -9.61 5.52
CA PRO A 100 3.51 -8.20 5.72
C PRO A 100 2.22 -7.76 5.04
N VAL A 101 1.58 -8.59 4.20
CA VAL A 101 0.24 -8.33 3.65
C VAL A 101 -0.83 -8.68 4.68
N PHE A 102 -0.65 -9.79 5.40
CA PHE A 102 -1.57 -10.24 6.45
C PHE A 102 -1.25 -9.70 7.85
N ASP A 103 -0.04 -9.13 8.03
CA ASP A 103 0.51 -8.78 9.34
C ASP A 103 0.51 -9.98 10.31
N GLY A 104 0.85 -11.17 9.79
CA GLY A 104 0.71 -12.42 10.52
C GLY A 104 1.34 -13.62 9.83
N GLN A 105 1.32 -14.77 10.51
CA GLN A 105 1.81 -16.04 9.96
C GLN A 105 0.72 -16.88 9.29
N ASP A 106 -0.53 -16.60 9.60
CA ASP A 106 -1.69 -17.38 9.17
C ASP A 106 -2.74 -16.44 8.58
N TYR A 107 -3.62 -16.98 7.76
CA TYR A 107 -4.66 -16.22 7.05
C TYR A 107 -5.94 -17.05 6.90
N PRO A 108 -7.10 -16.39 6.77
CA PRO A 108 -8.35 -17.10 6.50
C PRO A 108 -8.35 -17.82 5.14
N ASP A 109 -8.96 -18.99 5.06
CA ASP A 109 -8.98 -19.78 3.81
C ASP A 109 -9.64 -19.06 2.61
N ASN A 110 -10.77 -18.36 2.82
CA ASN A 110 -11.58 -17.78 1.73
C ASN A 110 -12.67 -16.82 2.24
N ASN A 111 -13.62 -16.46 1.36
CA ASN A 111 -14.82 -15.67 1.66
C ASN A 111 -14.52 -14.26 2.21
N TYR A 112 -13.57 -13.59 1.56
CA TYR A 112 -13.21 -12.23 1.90
C TYR A 112 -14.29 -11.24 1.49
N THR A 113 -14.66 -10.34 2.40
CA THR A 113 -15.69 -9.32 2.20
C THR A 113 -15.22 -7.97 2.74
N ILE A 114 -15.65 -6.90 2.08
CA ILE A 114 -15.40 -5.53 2.54
C ILE A 114 -16.37 -5.22 3.68
N THR A 115 -15.86 -4.85 4.84
CA THR A 115 -16.67 -4.49 6.02
C THR A 115 -16.71 -2.99 6.27
N ALA A 116 -15.68 -2.26 5.83
CA ALA A 116 -15.64 -0.81 5.92
C ALA A 116 -14.87 -0.19 4.75
N ILE A 117 -15.30 1.01 4.35
CA ILE A 117 -14.63 1.87 3.37
C ILE A 117 -14.55 3.26 3.96
N ASP A 118 -13.34 3.75 4.18
CA ASP A 118 -13.10 5.17 4.43
C ASP A 118 -12.75 5.84 3.11
N SER A 119 -13.74 6.48 2.48
CA SER A 119 -13.58 7.11 1.18
C SER A 119 -12.73 8.39 1.20
N LEU A 120 -12.44 8.95 2.38
CA LEU A 120 -11.56 10.11 2.53
C LEU A 120 -10.10 9.70 2.47
N SER A 121 -9.73 8.63 3.20
CA SER A 121 -8.36 8.10 3.21
C SER A 121 -8.10 7.10 2.07
N GLY A 122 -9.15 6.48 1.54
CA GLY A 122 -9.07 5.38 0.59
C GLY A 122 -8.82 4.02 1.24
N PHE A 123 -8.88 3.92 2.58
CA PHE A 123 -8.72 2.65 3.27
C PHE A 123 -9.96 1.75 3.16
N VAL A 124 -9.70 0.46 2.99
CA VAL A 124 -10.70 -0.60 2.92
C VAL A 124 -10.37 -1.63 3.98
N THR A 125 -11.35 -1.97 4.81
CA THR A 125 -11.26 -3.08 5.76
C THR A 125 -11.85 -4.32 5.11
N VAL A 126 -11.09 -5.40 5.10
CA VAL A 126 -11.49 -6.68 4.54
C VAL A 126 -11.46 -7.73 5.64
N SER A 127 -12.54 -8.49 5.80
CA SER A 127 -12.63 -9.59 6.75
C SER A 127 -12.94 -10.90 6.04
N SER A 128 -12.83 -12.02 6.75
CA SER A 128 -13.32 -13.32 6.28
C SER A 128 -14.38 -13.87 7.25
N GLU A 129 -15.41 -14.50 6.69
CA GLU A 129 -16.41 -15.21 7.50
C GLU A 129 -15.83 -16.41 8.26
N SER A 130 -14.75 -17.02 7.77
CA SER A 130 -14.12 -18.18 8.42
C SER A 130 -13.32 -17.80 9.67
N TRP A 131 -12.93 -16.52 9.80
CA TRP A 131 -12.16 -16.01 10.92
C TRP A 131 -12.59 -14.58 11.28
N LYS A 132 -13.51 -14.45 12.24
CA LYS A 132 -14.16 -13.18 12.58
C LYS A 132 -13.22 -12.16 13.23
N GLU A 133 -12.15 -12.62 13.85
CA GLU A 133 -11.13 -11.75 14.45
C GLU A 133 -10.14 -11.19 13.42
N PHE A 134 -10.17 -11.64 12.17
CA PHE A 134 -9.36 -11.10 11.06
C PHE A 134 -10.06 -9.89 10.44
N ALA A 135 -9.49 -8.69 10.61
CA ALA A 135 -10.00 -7.43 10.06
C ALA A 135 -8.89 -6.38 9.90
#